data_AF-A0A947SQ55-F1
#
_entry.id   AF-A0A947SQ55-F1
#
_cell.length_a   1.000
_cell.length_b   1.000
_cell.length_c   1.000
_cell.angle_alpha   90.00
_cell.angle_beta   90.00
_cell.angle_gamma   90.00
#
_symmetry.space_group_name_H-M   'P 1'
#
loop_
_entity.id
_entity.type
_entity.pdbx_description
1 polymer ?
#
loop_
_entity_poly.entity_id
_entity_poly.type
_entity_poly.pdbx_seq_one_letter_code
_entity_poly.pdbx_strand_id
1 'polypeptide(L)'
;MKAAEKRKLDELWNELIERNPAKISIIEIAKKIPYLREKFKQFCEAKKLDKDKRFLFDVMREVEGLREWAWTLFRQTNPDDYDLKRVVTQIPPLQESACALLLEKNPRDGALRFVMLHSNTHREAAWQMYLKWAKSEKQRTKHRLMDVFRENEDLRQEAGEELLRLSDLEDDDLWTIFCMIWSLQQEAWKRIRAIDYANRGVLLGIMQKAKTIKMRCEAAQKLLDEHKLDGDELCQIIECAEDADIRQQAASELFRQDPNEDELRLIAKKVPSFKTKALRQLEKPKEQLVKEILELSEE
;
A
#
# COMPACT_ATOMS: atom_id res chain seq x y z
N MET A 1 -38.14 -15.44 30.33
CA MET A 1 -39.26 -16.13 29.65
C MET A 1 -39.89 -17.14 30.59
N LYS A 2 -41.19 -17.03 30.81
CA LYS A 2 -41.98 -17.86 31.74
C LYS A 2 -42.15 -19.28 31.17
N ALA A 3 -42.41 -20.26 32.04
CA ALA A 3 -42.56 -21.66 31.63
C ALA A 3 -43.70 -21.88 30.61
N ALA A 4 -44.82 -21.16 30.76
CA ALA A 4 -45.94 -21.23 29.82
C ALA A 4 -45.58 -20.70 28.42
N GLU A 5 -44.77 -19.65 28.33
CA GLU A 5 -44.31 -19.09 27.06
C GLU A 5 -43.36 -20.05 26.34
N LYS A 6 -42.45 -20.70 27.09
CA LYS A 6 -41.57 -21.75 26.56
C LYS A 6 -42.36 -22.90 25.95
N ARG A 7 -43.39 -23.38 26.67
CA ARG A 7 -44.26 -24.47 26.19
C ARG A 7 -44.99 -24.09 24.90
N LYS A 8 -45.54 -22.88 24.82
CA LYS A 8 -46.21 -22.40 23.60
C LYS A 8 -45.25 -22.28 22.42
N LEU A 9 -44.02 -21.80 22.64
CA LEU A 9 -42.99 -21.75 21.59
C LEU A 9 -42.59 -23.13 21.11
N ASP A 10 -42.52 -24.11 22.01
CA ASP A 10 -42.22 -25.50 21.65
C ASP A 10 -43.31 -26.13 20.78
N GLU A 11 -44.59 -25.88 21.10
CA GLU A 11 -45.75 -26.31 20.31
C GLU A 11 -45.71 -25.69 18.91
N LEU A 12 -45.51 -24.37 18.82
CA LEU A 12 -45.41 -23.65 17.54
C LEU A 12 -44.20 -24.08 16.71
N TRP A 13 -43.06 -24.36 17.35
CA TRP A 13 -41.88 -24.87 16.67
C TRP A 13 -42.17 -26.22 16.01
N ASN A 14 -42.79 -27.15 16.73
CA ASN A 14 -43.13 -28.46 16.19
C ASN A 14 -44.10 -28.35 15.00
N GLU A 15 -45.16 -27.55 15.14
CA GLU A 15 -46.13 -27.30 14.05
C GLU A 15 -45.43 -26.70 12.81
N LEU A 16 -44.53 -25.74 13.02
CA LEU A 16 -43.75 -25.15 11.93
C LEU A 16 -42.90 -26.22 11.23
N ILE A 17 -42.19 -27.05 11.99
CA ILE A 17 -41.31 -28.10 11.46
C ILE A 17 -42.07 -29.17 10.67
N GLU A 18 -43.31 -29.48 11.07
CA GLU A 18 -44.22 -30.38 10.34
C GLU A 18 -44.62 -29.80 8.98
N ARG A 19 -44.77 -28.48 8.88
CA ARG A 19 -45.10 -27.77 7.64
C ARG A 19 -43.92 -27.60 6.67
N ASN A 20 -42.76 -28.18 6.96
CA ASN A 20 -41.56 -28.13 6.13
C ASN A 20 -41.16 -26.69 5.71
N PRO A 21 -40.74 -25.86 6.66
CA PRO A 21 -40.51 -24.44 6.42
C PRO A 21 -39.26 -24.21 5.56
N ALA A 22 -39.23 -23.09 4.82
CA ALA A 22 -38.05 -22.70 4.06
C ALA A 22 -36.84 -22.41 4.99
N LYS A 23 -35.62 -22.76 4.53
CA LYS A 23 -34.38 -22.60 5.32
C LYS A 23 -34.22 -21.20 5.93
N ILE A 24 -34.53 -20.15 5.15
CA ILE A 24 -34.43 -18.76 5.59
C ILE A 24 -35.36 -18.43 6.76
N SER A 25 -36.58 -18.98 6.76
CA SER A 25 -37.55 -18.75 7.83
C SER A 25 -37.07 -19.34 9.14
N ILE A 26 -36.42 -20.51 9.09
CA ILE A 26 -35.87 -21.16 10.29
C ILE A 26 -34.68 -20.36 10.85
N ILE A 27 -33.82 -19.82 9.97
CA ILE A 27 -32.71 -18.95 10.37
C ILE A 27 -33.22 -17.68 11.06
N GLU A 28 -34.23 -17.02 10.48
CA GLU A 28 -34.83 -15.82 11.06
C GLU A 28 -35.42 -16.07 12.46
N ILE A 29 -36.01 -17.24 12.67
CA ILE A 29 -36.53 -17.65 13.99
C ILE A 29 -35.37 -17.87 14.97
N ALA A 30 -34.32 -18.60 14.59
CA ALA A 30 -33.17 -18.86 15.45
C ALA A 30 -32.35 -17.60 15.78
N LYS A 31 -32.33 -16.64 14.85
CA LYS A 31 -31.77 -15.29 15.04
C LYS A 31 -32.54 -14.54 16.12
N LYS A 32 -33.87 -14.50 16.02
CA LYS A 32 -34.75 -13.72 16.91
C LYS A 32 -35.04 -14.37 18.26
N ILE A 33 -35.00 -15.71 18.35
CA ILE A 33 -35.45 -16.45 19.55
C ILE A 33 -34.32 -17.38 20.04
N PRO A 34 -33.42 -16.89 20.93
CA PRO A 34 -32.28 -17.67 21.42
C PRO A 34 -32.64 -19.02 22.05
N TYR A 35 -33.80 -19.10 22.71
CA TYR A 35 -34.30 -20.33 23.34
C TYR A 35 -34.48 -21.48 22.34
N LEU A 36 -34.82 -21.19 21.08
CA LEU A 36 -35.08 -22.20 20.06
C LEU A 36 -33.79 -22.68 19.36
N ARG A 37 -32.62 -22.10 19.64
CA ARG A 37 -31.35 -22.45 18.98
C ARG A 37 -30.95 -23.91 19.20
N GLU A 38 -31.23 -24.48 20.37
CA GLU A 38 -30.92 -25.90 20.61
C GLU A 38 -31.85 -26.82 19.81
N LYS A 39 -33.14 -26.47 19.72
CA LYS A 39 -34.11 -27.18 18.88
C LYS A 39 -33.78 -27.04 17.40
N PHE A 40 -33.27 -25.89 16.98
CA PHE A 40 -32.74 -25.67 15.64
C PHE A 40 -31.61 -26.66 15.31
N LYS A 41 -30.63 -26.83 16.21
CA LYS A 41 -29.53 -27.80 16.01
C LYS A 41 -30.08 -29.22 15.88
N GLN A 42 -30.92 -29.63 16.84
CA GLN A 42 -31.56 -30.95 16.83
C GLN A 42 -32.33 -31.19 15.54
N PHE A 43 -33.06 -30.20 15.05
CA PHE A 43 -33.78 -30.27 13.78
C PHE A 43 -32.83 -30.46 12.58
N CYS A 44 -31.74 -29.70 12.52
CA CYS A 44 -30.72 -29.81 11.46
C CYS A 44 -29.94 -31.13 11.50
N GLU A 45 -29.84 -31.77 12.66
CA GLU A 45 -29.17 -33.05 12.86
C GLU A 45 -30.10 -34.23 12.61
N ALA A 46 -31.35 -34.16 13.07
CA ALA A 46 -32.34 -35.23 12.98
C ALA A 46 -32.98 -35.33 11.60
N LYS A 47 -33.24 -34.20 10.93
CA LYS A 47 -33.67 -34.20 9.53
C LYS A 47 -32.45 -34.12 8.64
N LYS A 48 -32.47 -34.81 7.49
CA LYS A 48 -31.51 -34.61 6.39
C LYS A 48 -31.71 -33.23 5.73
N LEU A 49 -31.80 -32.15 6.52
CA LEU A 49 -31.74 -30.82 5.97
C LEU A 49 -30.42 -30.75 5.20
N ASP A 50 -30.49 -30.33 3.94
CA ASP A 50 -29.29 -30.17 3.14
C ASP A 50 -28.45 -29.06 3.78
N LYS A 51 -27.37 -29.48 4.47
CA LYS A 51 -26.40 -28.63 5.15
C LYS A 51 -25.36 -28.14 4.15
N ASP A 52 -25.85 -27.61 3.03
CA ASP A 52 -25.01 -27.02 2.02
C ASP A 52 -24.19 -25.85 2.61
N LYS A 53 -23.10 -25.53 1.93
CA LYS A 53 -22.17 -24.47 2.35
C LYS A 53 -22.88 -23.13 2.57
N ARG A 54 -23.88 -22.82 1.73
CA ARG A 54 -24.58 -21.54 1.77
C ARG A 54 -25.46 -21.40 3.00
N PHE A 55 -26.21 -22.45 3.32
CA PHE A 55 -27.03 -22.52 4.53
C PHE A 55 -26.18 -22.35 5.78
N LEU A 56 -25.08 -23.10 5.90
CA LEU A 56 -24.19 -23.01 7.05
C LEU A 56 -23.53 -21.62 7.14
N PHE A 57 -23.16 -21.03 6.01
CA PHE A 57 -22.66 -19.65 5.96
C PHE A 57 -23.70 -18.64 6.49
N ASP A 58 -24.95 -18.73 6.04
CA ASP A 58 -26.00 -17.83 6.49
C ASP A 58 -26.29 -18.02 8.00
N VAL A 59 -26.21 -19.24 8.54
CA VAL A 59 -26.31 -19.47 9.99
C VAL A 59 -25.15 -18.81 10.75
N MET A 60 -23.91 -18.96 10.28
CA MET A 60 -22.73 -18.34 10.93
C MET A 60 -22.82 -16.81 10.95
N ARG A 61 -23.31 -16.21 9.86
CA ARG A 61 -23.46 -14.76 9.72
C ARG A 61 -24.59 -14.22 10.58
N GLU A 62 -25.77 -14.86 10.54
CA GLU A 62 -26.99 -14.30 11.09
C GLU A 62 -27.30 -14.73 12.53
N VAL A 63 -26.76 -15.86 13.00
CA VAL A 63 -27.16 -16.47 14.28
C VAL A 63 -25.95 -16.64 15.20
N GLU A 64 -25.63 -15.58 15.95
CA GLU A 64 -24.45 -15.52 16.82
C GLU A 64 -24.27 -16.74 17.74
N GLY A 65 -25.32 -17.18 18.44
CA GLY A 65 -25.25 -18.32 19.37
C GLY A 65 -25.12 -19.69 18.70
N LEU A 66 -25.19 -19.76 17.37
CA LEU A 66 -24.98 -20.99 16.58
C LEU A 66 -23.73 -20.95 15.72
N ARG A 67 -22.95 -19.85 15.78
CA ARG A 67 -21.83 -19.59 14.88
C ARG A 67 -20.77 -20.69 14.91
N GLU A 68 -20.28 -21.05 16.10
CA GLU A 68 -19.25 -22.10 16.24
C GLU A 68 -19.73 -23.49 15.81
N TRP A 69 -20.99 -23.79 16.07
CA TRP A 69 -21.62 -25.04 15.62
C TRP A 69 -21.68 -25.08 14.09
N ALA A 70 -22.18 -24.01 13.47
CA ALA A 70 -22.27 -23.91 12.02
C ALA A 70 -20.88 -23.90 11.36
N TRP A 71 -19.90 -23.24 11.98
CA TRP A 71 -18.50 -23.25 11.54
C TRP A 71 -17.92 -24.66 11.56
N THR A 72 -18.16 -25.42 12.62
CA THR A 72 -17.69 -26.80 12.73
C THR A 72 -18.23 -27.68 11.61
N LEU A 73 -19.54 -27.56 11.31
CA LEU A 73 -20.14 -28.28 10.19
C LEU A 73 -19.64 -27.76 8.84
N PHE A 74 -19.46 -26.45 8.70
CA PHE A 74 -19.01 -25.83 7.45
C PHE A 74 -17.64 -26.35 7.04
N ARG A 75 -16.70 -26.49 7.98
CA ARG A 75 -15.37 -27.05 7.70
C ARG A 75 -15.43 -28.48 7.13
N GLN A 76 -16.41 -29.27 7.57
CA GLN A 76 -16.61 -30.65 7.10
C GLN A 76 -17.14 -30.72 5.66
N THR A 77 -17.66 -29.61 5.11
CA THR A 77 -18.14 -29.53 3.72
C THR A 77 -17.02 -29.31 2.69
N ASN A 78 -15.76 -29.30 3.11
CA ASN A 78 -14.60 -28.95 2.29
C ASN A 78 -14.80 -27.58 1.57
N PRO A 79 -14.88 -26.47 2.33
CA PRO A 79 -14.99 -25.14 1.75
C PRO A 79 -13.76 -24.82 0.89
N ASP A 80 -13.98 -24.13 -0.22
CA ASP A 80 -12.90 -23.67 -1.10
C ASP A 80 -12.35 -22.30 -0.65
N ASP A 81 -11.38 -21.77 -1.39
CA ASP A 81 -10.76 -20.48 -1.07
C ASP A 81 -11.78 -19.33 -1.09
N TYR A 82 -12.75 -19.37 -2.00
CA TYR A 82 -13.77 -18.32 -2.13
C TYR A 82 -14.71 -18.35 -0.92
N ASP A 83 -15.16 -19.55 -0.54
CA ASP A 83 -15.96 -19.80 0.65
C ASP A 83 -15.28 -19.24 1.91
N LEU A 84 -13.99 -19.54 2.10
CA LEU A 84 -13.24 -19.08 3.27
C LEU A 84 -12.97 -17.58 3.26
N LYS A 85 -12.63 -17.00 2.10
CA LYS A 85 -12.48 -15.54 1.93
C LYS A 85 -13.76 -14.79 2.29
N ARG A 86 -14.92 -15.36 1.97
CA ARG A 86 -16.21 -14.79 2.39
C ARG A 86 -16.40 -14.85 3.90
N VAL A 87 -15.98 -15.93 4.56
CA VAL A 87 -16.05 -16.01 6.03
C VAL A 87 -15.16 -14.95 6.67
N VAL A 88 -13.91 -14.81 6.21
CA VAL A 88 -12.96 -13.79 6.68
C VAL A 88 -13.53 -12.37 6.56
N THR A 89 -14.15 -12.05 5.43
CA THR A 89 -14.64 -10.69 5.14
C THR A 89 -16.00 -10.35 5.75
N GLN A 90 -16.88 -11.34 5.94
CA GLN A 90 -18.27 -11.10 6.33
C GLN A 90 -18.60 -11.57 7.76
N ILE A 91 -17.73 -12.35 8.40
CA ILE A 91 -17.97 -12.90 9.73
C ILE A 91 -16.73 -12.65 10.61
N PRO A 92 -16.53 -11.40 11.12
CA PRO A 92 -15.33 -11.02 11.87
C PRO A 92 -14.95 -11.95 13.04
N PRO A 93 -15.90 -12.51 13.82
CA PRO A 93 -15.56 -13.43 14.90
C PRO A 93 -14.90 -14.74 14.45
N LEU A 94 -15.05 -15.13 13.17
CA LEU A 94 -14.45 -16.34 12.60
C LEU A 94 -13.24 -16.04 11.70
N GLN A 95 -12.85 -14.78 11.60
CA GLN A 95 -11.81 -14.30 10.67
C GLN A 95 -10.51 -15.07 10.84
N GLU A 96 -9.97 -15.13 12.06
CA GLU A 96 -8.72 -15.85 12.34
C GLU A 96 -8.83 -17.36 12.09
N SER A 97 -9.93 -17.98 12.53
CA SER A 97 -10.19 -19.41 12.27
C SER A 97 -10.26 -19.74 10.77
N ALA A 98 -10.86 -18.85 9.97
CA ALA A 98 -10.93 -19.03 8.53
C ALA A 98 -9.58 -18.78 7.83
N CYS A 99 -8.78 -17.83 8.31
CA CYS A 99 -7.41 -17.62 7.87
C CYS A 99 -6.50 -18.82 8.19
N ALA A 100 -6.60 -19.39 9.40
CA ALA A 100 -5.89 -20.61 9.77
C ALA A 100 -6.22 -21.77 8.81
N LEU A 101 -7.52 -21.98 8.55
CA LEU A 101 -7.96 -23.04 7.63
C LEU A 101 -7.52 -22.78 6.18
N LEU A 102 -7.47 -21.52 5.73
CA LEU A 102 -6.89 -21.18 4.42
C LEU A 102 -5.43 -21.64 4.33
N LEU A 103 -4.62 -21.42 5.37
CA LEU A 103 -3.21 -21.84 5.40
C LEU A 103 -3.05 -23.36 5.45
N GLU A 104 -3.90 -24.07 6.18
CA GLU A 104 -3.89 -25.55 6.25
C GLU A 104 -4.11 -26.21 4.88
N LYS A 105 -4.83 -25.55 3.97
CA LYS A 105 -5.14 -26.06 2.62
C LYS A 105 -3.99 -25.90 1.61
N ASN A 106 -2.78 -25.53 2.05
CA ASN A 106 -1.62 -25.24 1.21
C ASN A 106 -1.94 -24.21 0.09
N PRO A 107 -2.33 -22.98 0.48
CA PRO A 107 -2.83 -21.97 -0.45
C PRO A 107 -1.75 -21.47 -1.41
N ARG A 108 -2.20 -20.93 -2.54
CA ARG A 108 -1.34 -20.23 -3.52
C ARG A 108 -1.30 -18.72 -3.24
N ASP A 109 -0.50 -17.99 -4.00
CA ASP A 109 -0.28 -16.53 -3.92
C ASP A 109 -1.50 -15.71 -3.44
N GLY A 110 -2.60 -15.72 -4.20
CA GLY A 110 -3.75 -14.86 -3.90
C GLY A 110 -4.51 -15.21 -2.62
N ALA A 111 -4.30 -16.39 -2.04
CA ALA A 111 -4.84 -16.74 -0.73
C ALA A 111 -3.85 -16.38 0.39
N LEU A 112 -2.54 -16.52 0.15
CA LEU A 112 -1.49 -16.10 1.09
C LEU A 112 -1.51 -14.58 1.31
N ARG A 113 -1.57 -13.77 0.24
CA ARG A 113 -1.70 -12.30 0.34
C ARG A 113 -2.97 -11.87 1.04
N PHE A 114 -4.06 -12.58 0.79
CA PHE A 114 -5.32 -12.32 1.47
C PHE A 114 -5.22 -12.57 2.99
N VAL A 115 -4.55 -13.64 3.41
CA VAL A 115 -4.30 -13.89 4.84
C VAL A 115 -3.39 -12.83 5.45
N MET A 116 -2.32 -12.39 4.76
CA MET A 116 -1.44 -11.31 5.25
C MET A 116 -2.22 -10.02 5.51
N LEU A 117 -3.14 -9.67 4.61
CA LEU A 117 -3.98 -8.48 4.71
C LEU A 117 -5.03 -8.58 5.83
N HIS A 118 -5.61 -9.77 6.01
CA HIS A 118 -6.78 -9.96 6.88
C HIS A 118 -6.50 -10.74 8.18
N SER A 119 -5.28 -11.04 8.54
CA SER A 119 -4.99 -11.70 9.82
C SER A 119 -3.67 -11.21 10.37
N ASN A 120 -3.71 -10.58 11.55
CA ASN A 120 -2.48 -10.21 12.25
C ASN A 120 -1.78 -11.46 12.81
N THR A 121 -2.56 -12.45 13.27
CA THR A 121 -2.03 -13.66 13.92
C THR A 121 -1.35 -14.61 12.94
N HIS A 122 -1.84 -14.70 11.71
CA HIS A 122 -1.37 -15.63 10.69
C HIS A 122 -0.54 -14.95 9.58
N ARG A 123 -0.35 -13.62 9.65
CA ARG A 123 0.43 -12.83 8.68
C ARG A 123 1.82 -13.42 8.45
N GLU A 124 2.57 -13.63 9.52
CA GLU A 124 3.95 -14.11 9.42
C GLU A 124 4.03 -15.51 8.80
N ALA A 125 3.14 -16.41 9.22
CA ALA A 125 3.08 -17.76 8.63
C ALA A 125 2.74 -17.71 7.13
N ALA A 126 1.77 -16.87 6.75
CA ALA A 126 1.39 -16.66 5.35
C ALA A 126 2.56 -16.08 4.54
N TRP A 127 3.30 -15.14 5.12
CA TRP A 127 4.49 -14.54 4.50
C TRP A 127 5.61 -15.56 4.27
N GLN A 128 5.95 -16.37 5.27
CA GLN A 128 6.96 -17.42 5.13
C GLN A 128 6.58 -18.47 4.08
N MET A 129 5.29 -18.85 4.04
CA MET A 129 4.77 -19.73 2.98
C MET A 129 4.86 -19.07 1.60
N TYR A 130 4.56 -17.78 1.50
CA TYR A 130 4.67 -17.00 0.26
C TYR A 130 6.11 -16.93 -0.23
N LEU A 131 7.08 -16.66 0.63
CA LEU A 131 8.50 -16.63 0.27
C LEU A 131 8.99 -17.99 -0.24
N LYS A 132 8.56 -19.09 0.40
CA LYS A 132 8.90 -20.44 -0.04
C LYS A 132 8.30 -20.74 -1.43
N TRP A 133 7.02 -20.42 -1.61
CA TRP A 133 6.31 -20.60 -2.88
C TRP A 133 6.93 -19.76 -4.01
N ALA A 134 7.24 -18.49 -3.76
CA ALA A 134 7.84 -17.60 -4.75
C ALA A 134 9.23 -18.07 -5.21
N LYS A 135 10.02 -18.69 -4.31
CA LYS A 135 11.33 -19.27 -4.64
C LYS A 135 11.21 -20.55 -5.47
N SER A 136 10.23 -21.41 -5.20
CA SER A 136 10.10 -22.70 -5.90
C SER A 136 9.59 -22.55 -7.34
N GLU A 137 8.67 -21.62 -7.57
CA GLU A 137 7.94 -21.57 -8.86
C GLU A 137 8.66 -20.72 -9.92
N LYS A 138 9.82 -20.12 -9.62
CA LYS A 138 10.44 -19.04 -10.42
C LYS A 138 9.50 -17.86 -10.73
N GLN A 139 8.33 -17.79 -10.07
CA GLN A 139 7.29 -16.77 -10.24
C GLN A 139 7.41 -15.68 -9.17
N ARG A 140 8.64 -15.35 -8.77
CA ARG A 140 8.88 -14.19 -7.92
C ARG A 140 8.69 -12.93 -8.75
N THR A 141 7.44 -12.56 -8.98
CA THR A 141 7.13 -11.38 -9.78
C THR A 141 7.26 -10.15 -8.89
N LYS A 142 8.10 -9.20 -9.31
CA LYS A 142 8.18 -7.82 -8.80
C LYS A 142 6.83 -7.29 -8.31
N HIS A 143 5.81 -7.35 -9.17
CA HIS A 143 4.47 -6.82 -8.89
C HIS A 143 3.84 -7.38 -7.60
N ARG A 144 3.88 -8.69 -7.38
CA ARG A 144 3.27 -9.32 -6.19
C ARG A 144 4.00 -8.97 -4.90
N LEU A 145 5.33 -8.83 -4.95
CA LEU A 145 6.10 -8.36 -3.80
C LEU A 145 5.82 -6.87 -3.51
N MET A 146 5.63 -6.07 -4.56
CA MET A 146 5.21 -4.67 -4.42
C MET A 146 3.83 -4.54 -3.76
N ASP A 147 2.88 -5.44 -4.06
CA ASP A 147 1.59 -5.46 -3.36
C ASP A 147 1.77 -5.69 -1.86
N VAL A 148 2.54 -6.71 -1.47
CA VAL A 148 2.82 -6.99 -0.05
C VAL A 148 3.50 -5.79 0.62
N PHE A 149 4.51 -5.22 -0.04
CA PHE A 149 5.25 -4.04 0.43
C PHE A 149 4.33 -2.83 0.69
N ARG A 150 3.38 -2.56 -0.22
CA ARG A 150 2.47 -1.42 -0.10
C ARG A 150 1.39 -1.63 0.95
N GLU A 151 0.82 -2.83 1.00
CA GLU A 151 -0.38 -3.13 1.79
C GLU A 151 -0.09 -3.59 3.23
N ASN A 152 1.11 -4.12 3.51
CA ASN A 152 1.43 -4.71 4.80
C ASN A 152 2.56 -3.94 5.49
N GLU A 153 2.19 -3.01 6.37
CA GLU A 153 3.15 -2.14 7.07
C GLU A 153 4.20 -2.94 7.84
N ASP A 154 3.78 -3.96 8.59
CA ASP A 154 4.69 -4.79 9.41
C ASP A 154 5.67 -5.61 8.56
N LEU A 155 5.27 -5.98 7.34
CA LEU A 155 6.10 -6.76 6.41
C LEU A 155 6.90 -5.87 5.46
N ARG A 156 6.66 -4.56 5.46
CA ARG A 156 7.18 -3.62 4.47
C ARG A 156 8.70 -3.69 4.39
N GLN A 157 9.38 -3.71 5.54
CA GLN A 157 10.85 -3.84 5.64
C GLN A 157 11.36 -5.08 4.90
N GLU A 158 10.86 -6.26 5.26
CA GLU A 158 11.34 -7.52 4.69
C GLU A 158 10.94 -7.66 3.21
N ALA A 159 9.73 -7.25 2.84
CA ALA A 159 9.31 -7.20 1.45
C ALA A 159 10.21 -6.27 0.62
N GLY A 160 10.63 -5.13 1.17
CA GLY A 160 11.55 -4.18 0.54
C GLY A 160 12.94 -4.78 0.33
N GLU A 161 13.48 -5.48 1.32
CA GLU A 161 14.73 -6.22 1.19
C GLU A 161 14.64 -7.31 0.12
N GLU A 162 13.51 -8.01 0.06
CA GLU A 162 13.28 -9.05 -0.94
C GLU A 162 13.12 -8.51 -2.36
N LEU A 163 12.49 -7.33 -2.51
CA LEU A 163 12.43 -6.59 -3.76
C LEU A 163 13.83 -6.18 -4.22
N LEU A 164 14.67 -5.64 -3.32
CA LEU A 164 16.02 -5.21 -3.66
C LEU A 164 16.94 -6.36 -4.10
N ARG A 165 16.59 -7.62 -3.83
CA ARG A 165 17.28 -8.82 -4.35
C ARG A 165 16.88 -9.18 -5.78
N LEU A 166 15.79 -8.63 -6.32
CA LEU A 166 15.37 -8.86 -7.70
C LEU A 166 16.20 -8.04 -8.68
N SER A 167 16.64 -8.60 -9.80
CA SER A 167 17.43 -7.85 -10.78
C SER A 167 16.60 -6.91 -11.66
N ASP A 168 15.30 -7.14 -11.80
CA ASP A 168 14.38 -6.50 -12.76
C ASP A 168 13.55 -5.34 -12.18
N LEU A 169 14.07 -4.64 -11.17
CA LEU A 169 13.42 -3.45 -10.64
C LEU A 169 13.67 -2.23 -11.54
N GLU A 170 12.61 -1.49 -11.80
CA GLU A 170 12.69 -0.18 -12.47
C GLU A 170 13.00 0.91 -11.42
N ASP A 171 13.43 2.07 -11.89
CA ASP A 171 13.73 3.21 -11.02
C ASP A 171 12.53 3.69 -10.21
N ASP A 172 11.31 3.64 -10.76
CA ASP A 172 10.07 3.94 -10.03
C ASP A 172 9.80 2.98 -8.86
N ASP A 173 10.13 1.68 -9.02
CA ASP A 173 10.02 0.71 -7.93
C ASP A 173 11.06 1.01 -6.84
N LEU A 174 12.30 1.28 -7.24
CA LEU A 174 13.38 1.64 -6.33
C LEU A 174 13.09 2.96 -5.60
N TRP A 175 12.51 3.93 -6.29
CA TRP A 175 12.05 5.19 -5.73
C TRP A 175 10.95 5.00 -4.69
N THR A 176 10.00 4.10 -4.98
CA THR A 176 8.95 3.71 -4.04
C THR A 176 9.58 3.14 -2.76
N ILE A 177 10.55 2.23 -2.90
CA ILE A 177 11.29 1.66 -1.76
C ILE A 177 12.03 2.76 -0.98
N PHE A 178 12.73 3.64 -1.70
CA PHE A 178 13.48 4.75 -1.14
C PHE A 178 12.61 5.69 -0.30
N CYS A 179 11.40 6.00 -0.78
CA CYS A 179 10.47 6.89 -0.08
C CYS A 179 9.85 6.23 1.15
N MET A 180 9.48 4.96 1.05
CA MET A 180 8.68 4.31 2.08
C MET A 180 9.53 3.69 3.19
N ILE A 181 10.80 3.34 2.93
CA ILE A 181 11.67 2.71 3.93
C ILE A 181 13.01 3.41 4.03
N TRP A 182 13.16 4.12 5.14
CA TRP A 182 14.37 4.85 5.46
C TRP A 182 15.64 4.01 5.51
N SER A 183 15.58 2.84 6.15
CA SER A 183 16.72 1.93 6.31
C SER A 183 17.23 1.39 4.97
N LEU A 184 16.40 1.36 3.93
CA LEU A 184 16.72 0.84 2.61
C LEU A 184 17.13 1.92 1.59
N GLN A 185 17.10 3.20 1.96
CA GLN A 185 17.42 4.30 1.05
C GLN A 185 18.80 4.16 0.40
N GLN A 186 19.81 3.73 1.15
CA GLN A 186 21.17 3.58 0.62
C GLN A 186 21.25 2.53 -0.48
N GLU A 187 20.63 1.37 -0.28
CA GLU A 187 20.69 0.28 -1.25
C GLU A 187 19.79 0.57 -2.46
N ALA A 188 18.60 1.17 -2.24
CA ALA A 188 17.76 1.65 -3.32
C ALA A 188 18.50 2.70 -4.18
N TRP A 189 19.15 3.69 -3.55
CA TRP A 189 19.94 4.70 -4.25
C TRP A 189 21.08 4.09 -5.05
N LYS A 190 21.85 3.18 -4.45
CA LYS A 190 22.96 2.49 -5.12
C LYS A 190 22.52 1.83 -6.42
N ARG A 191 21.31 1.25 -6.44
CA ARG A 191 20.73 0.66 -7.64
C ARG A 191 20.26 1.69 -8.65
N ILE A 192 19.55 2.74 -8.22
CA ILE A 192 19.10 3.82 -9.10
C ILE A 192 20.30 4.49 -9.79
N ARG A 193 21.35 4.78 -9.04
CA ARG A 193 22.58 5.41 -9.57
C ARG A 193 23.27 4.57 -10.65
N ALA A 194 23.14 3.24 -10.57
CA ALA A 194 23.72 2.31 -11.52
C ALA A 194 22.89 2.13 -12.81
N ILE A 195 21.72 2.76 -12.91
CA ILE A 195 20.91 2.78 -14.14
C ILE A 195 21.52 3.82 -15.09
N ASP A 196 21.77 3.44 -16.34
CA ASP A 196 22.43 4.30 -17.35
C ASP A 196 21.66 5.59 -17.63
N TYR A 197 20.32 5.54 -17.58
CA TYR A 197 19.45 6.70 -17.75
C TYR A 197 18.28 6.63 -16.77
N ALA A 198 18.47 7.23 -15.59
CA ALA A 198 17.43 7.21 -14.56
C ALA A 198 16.39 8.29 -14.83
N ASN A 199 15.13 8.02 -14.48
CA ASN A 199 14.03 8.95 -14.61
C ASN A 199 14.31 10.27 -13.90
N ARG A 200 14.17 11.38 -14.64
CA ARG A 200 14.36 12.76 -14.16
C ARG A 200 13.59 13.03 -12.86
N GLY A 201 12.32 12.63 -12.80
CA GLY A 201 11.47 12.81 -11.62
C GLY A 201 11.94 12.01 -10.40
N VAL A 202 12.45 10.80 -10.61
CA VAL A 202 13.05 9.99 -9.53
C VAL A 202 14.30 10.68 -8.98
N LEU A 203 15.21 11.15 -9.84
CA LEU A 203 16.43 11.82 -9.39
C LEU A 203 16.13 13.13 -8.64
N LEU A 204 15.17 13.92 -9.11
CA LEU A 204 14.70 15.12 -8.39
C LEU A 204 14.14 14.77 -7.03
N GLY A 205 13.31 13.73 -6.96
CA GLY A 205 12.76 13.23 -5.72
C GLY A 205 13.87 12.84 -4.73
N ILE A 206 14.90 12.12 -5.18
CA ILE A 206 16.03 11.72 -4.34
C ILE A 206 16.80 12.95 -3.86
N MET A 207 17.11 13.88 -4.75
CA MET A 207 17.80 15.11 -4.39
C MET A 207 17.06 15.90 -3.30
N GLN A 208 15.71 15.94 -3.35
CA GLN A 208 14.91 16.65 -2.37
C GLN A 208 14.72 15.89 -1.04
N LYS A 209 14.57 14.56 -1.11
CA LYS A 209 14.14 13.74 0.04
C LYS A 209 15.24 12.95 0.72
N ALA A 210 16.41 12.80 0.09
CA ALA A 210 17.48 11.99 0.66
C ALA A 210 17.95 12.54 2.01
N LYS A 211 18.27 11.63 2.94
CA LYS A 211 18.83 12.01 4.24
C LYS A 211 20.18 12.71 4.11
N THR A 212 21.05 12.12 3.32
CA THR A 212 22.47 12.48 3.30
C THR A 212 22.72 13.49 2.20
N ILE A 213 23.48 14.52 2.52
CA ILE A 213 23.94 15.51 1.54
C ILE A 213 24.62 14.80 0.37
N LYS A 214 25.47 13.81 0.65
CA LYS A 214 26.13 12.99 -0.36
C LYS A 214 25.16 12.42 -1.41
N MET A 215 24.04 11.80 -1.00
CA MET A 215 23.06 11.29 -1.98
C MET A 215 22.44 12.42 -2.80
N ARG A 216 22.15 13.56 -2.18
CA ARG A 216 21.59 14.73 -2.89
C ARG A 216 22.56 15.26 -3.94
N CYS A 217 23.84 15.38 -3.58
CA CYS A 217 24.92 15.73 -4.50
C CYS A 217 24.98 14.74 -5.66
N GLU A 218 25.06 13.44 -5.38
CA GLU A 218 25.21 12.43 -6.42
C GLU A 218 23.99 12.39 -7.36
N ALA A 219 22.77 12.56 -6.84
CA ALA A 219 21.56 12.67 -7.66
C ALA A 219 21.53 13.95 -8.51
N ALA A 220 21.95 15.09 -7.94
CA ALA A 220 22.05 16.36 -8.65
C ALA A 220 23.09 16.32 -9.78
N GLN A 221 24.26 15.72 -9.53
CA GLN A 221 25.26 15.55 -10.59
C GLN A 221 24.73 14.66 -11.71
N LYS A 222 24.10 13.53 -11.37
CA LYS A 222 23.50 12.65 -12.38
C LYS A 222 22.40 13.35 -13.20
N LEU A 223 21.60 14.22 -12.59
CA LEU A 223 20.64 15.08 -13.30
C LEU A 223 21.32 16.00 -14.32
N LEU A 224 22.40 16.69 -13.92
CA LEU A 224 23.16 17.58 -14.80
C LEU A 224 23.81 16.82 -15.96
N ASP A 225 24.25 15.57 -15.72
CA ASP A 225 24.93 14.75 -16.71
C ASP A 225 23.97 14.15 -17.75
N GLU A 226 22.75 13.75 -17.33
CA GLU A 226 21.83 12.96 -18.14
C GLU A 226 20.67 13.75 -18.75
N HIS A 227 20.28 14.87 -18.14
CA HIS A 227 19.04 15.56 -18.48
C HIS A 227 19.27 17.00 -18.88
N LYS A 228 18.45 17.46 -19.84
CA LYS A 228 18.30 18.90 -20.10
C LYS A 228 17.32 19.45 -19.08
N LEU A 229 17.82 20.27 -18.16
CA LEU A 229 17.06 20.84 -17.06
C LEU A 229 16.55 22.23 -17.41
N ASP A 230 15.41 22.61 -16.85
CA ASP A 230 14.88 23.97 -16.92
C ASP A 230 15.33 24.81 -15.70
N GLY A 231 14.95 26.09 -15.71
CA GLY A 231 15.39 27.06 -14.71
C GLY A 231 15.00 26.71 -13.27
N ASP A 232 13.76 26.28 -13.06
CA ASP A 232 13.24 25.87 -11.74
C ASP A 232 14.04 24.70 -11.17
N GLU A 233 14.37 23.77 -12.04
CA GLU A 233 15.03 22.52 -11.70
C GLU A 233 16.52 22.71 -11.40
N LEU A 234 17.18 23.59 -12.16
CA LEU A 234 18.53 24.07 -11.86
C LEU A 234 18.56 24.85 -10.53
N CYS A 235 17.52 25.62 -10.23
CA CYS A 235 17.38 26.29 -8.94
C CYS A 235 17.28 25.28 -7.79
N GLN A 236 16.48 24.22 -7.95
CA GLN A 236 16.40 23.15 -6.95
C GLN A 236 17.76 22.48 -6.71
N ILE A 237 18.56 22.26 -7.75
CA ILE A 237 19.94 21.76 -7.59
C ILE A 237 20.78 22.73 -6.76
N ILE A 238 20.72 24.03 -7.07
CA ILE A 238 21.47 25.05 -6.33
C ILE A 238 21.07 25.05 -4.85
N GLU A 239 19.79 24.86 -4.56
CA GLU A 239 19.30 24.80 -3.19
C GLU A 239 19.74 23.54 -2.45
N CYS A 240 19.57 22.37 -3.05
CA CYS A 240 19.66 21.07 -2.38
C CYS A 240 21.05 20.41 -2.39
N ALA A 241 21.89 20.65 -3.41
CA ALA A 241 23.10 19.86 -3.61
C ALA A 241 24.20 20.13 -2.58
N GLU A 242 24.21 21.29 -1.90
CA GLU A 242 25.22 21.73 -0.90
C GLU A 242 26.71 21.73 -1.31
N ASP A 243 27.08 20.98 -2.34
CA ASP A 243 28.39 20.94 -2.98
C ASP A 243 28.60 22.18 -3.85
N ALA A 244 29.78 22.79 -3.71
CA ALA A 244 30.09 24.05 -4.38
C ALA A 244 30.26 23.89 -5.89
N ASP A 245 30.80 22.76 -6.36
CA ASP A 245 31.07 22.54 -7.78
C ASP A 245 29.78 22.21 -8.52
N ILE A 246 28.90 21.40 -7.91
CA ILE A 246 27.56 21.10 -8.46
C ILE A 246 26.73 22.38 -8.56
N ARG A 247 26.72 23.21 -7.52
CA ARG A 247 26.04 24.52 -7.53
C ARG A 247 26.56 25.43 -8.63
N GLN A 248 27.87 25.44 -8.86
CA GLN A 248 28.50 26.23 -9.91
C GLN A 248 28.14 25.74 -11.31
N GLN A 249 28.09 24.43 -11.52
CA GLN A 249 27.63 23.84 -12.78
C GLN A 249 26.17 24.23 -13.06
N ALA A 250 25.28 24.06 -12.09
CA ALA A 250 23.88 24.43 -12.24
C ALA A 250 23.70 25.93 -12.50
N ALA A 251 24.40 26.81 -11.77
CA ALA A 251 24.35 28.25 -12.01
C ALA A 251 24.91 28.63 -13.39
N SER A 252 25.97 27.95 -13.85
CA SER A 252 26.54 28.18 -15.18
C SER A 252 25.54 27.84 -16.27
N GLU A 253 24.82 26.74 -16.13
CA GLU A 253 23.76 26.35 -17.06
C GLU A 253 22.58 27.33 -16.99
N LEU A 254 22.20 27.76 -15.80
CA LEU A 254 21.12 28.73 -15.61
C LEU A 254 21.44 30.07 -16.31
N PHE A 255 22.69 30.54 -16.23
CA PHE A 255 23.15 31.71 -16.99
C PHE A 255 23.09 31.55 -18.51
N ARG A 256 23.14 30.33 -19.05
CA ARG A 256 22.96 30.07 -20.49
C ARG A 256 21.49 30.16 -20.90
N GLN A 257 20.57 30.02 -19.95
CA GLN A 257 19.12 30.06 -20.17
C GLN A 257 18.49 31.45 -19.98
N ASP A 258 19.31 32.49 -19.78
CA ASP A 258 18.88 33.88 -19.51
C ASP A 258 18.03 33.98 -18.22
N PRO A 259 18.67 33.93 -17.05
CA PRO A 259 17.99 33.78 -15.77
C PRO A 259 17.17 35.00 -15.40
N ASN A 260 16.01 34.77 -14.79
CA ASN A 260 15.15 35.83 -14.26
C ASN A 260 15.69 36.42 -12.94
N GLU A 261 15.02 37.46 -12.43
CA GLU A 261 15.45 38.18 -11.23
C GLU A 261 15.56 37.29 -9.98
N ASP A 262 14.61 36.37 -9.79
CA ASP A 262 14.59 35.48 -8.62
C ASP A 262 15.69 34.42 -8.69
N GLU A 263 15.92 33.88 -9.88
CA GLU A 263 17.03 32.95 -10.17
C GLU A 263 18.39 33.61 -9.93
N LEU A 264 18.56 34.86 -10.39
CA LEU A 264 19.76 35.66 -10.14
C LEU A 264 19.97 35.92 -8.65
N ARG A 265 18.91 36.25 -7.90
CA ARG A 265 18.97 36.42 -6.44
C ARG A 265 19.38 35.13 -5.74
N LEU A 266 18.85 33.98 -6.19
CA LEU A 266 19.23 32.67 -5.66
C LEU A 266 20.72 32.38 -5.90
N ILE A 267 21.20 32.57 -7.14
CA ILE A 267 22.62 32.40 -7.49
C ILE A 267 23.49 33.29 -6.61
N ALA A 268 23.16 34.58 -6.48
CA ALA A 268 23.93 35.52 -5.68
C ALA A 268 24.03 35.13 -4.19
N LYS A 269 22.99 34.48 -3.67
CA LYS A 269 22.91 34.02 -2.29
C LYS A 269 23.64 32.69 -2.06
N LYS A 270 23.55 31.75 -2.99
CA LYS A 270 23.94 30.34 -2.78
C LYS A 270 25.20 29.92 -3.52
N VAL A 271 25.66 30.69 -4.51
CA VAL A 271 26.82 30.34 -5.35
C VAL A 271 27.84 31.49 -5.31
N PRO A 272 28.76 31.49 -4.33
CA PRO A 272 29.66 32.62 -4.08
C PRO A 272 30.49 33.05 -5.30
N SER A 273 30.97 32.11 -6.12
CA SER A 273 31.78 32.41 -7.31
C SER A 273 31.01 33.17 -8.39
N PHE A 274 29.68 33.03 -8.45
CA PHE A 274 28.82 33.72 -9.41
C PHE A 274 28.14 34.97 -8.84
N LYS A 275 28.32 35.28 -7.55
CA LYS A 275 27.64 36.38 -6.87
C LYS A 275 27.79 37.73 -7.56
N THR A 276 29.00 38.13 -7.89
CA THR A 276 29.26 39.42 -8.55
C THR A 276 28.61 39.50 -9.93
N LYS A 277 28.63 38.40 -10.68
CA LYS A 277 28.00 38.32 -12.01
C LYS A 277 26.48 38.45 -11.90
N ALA A 278 25.88 37.74 -10.94
CA ALA A 278 24.44 37.79 -10.71
C ALA A 278 23.97 39.19 -10.27
N LEU A 279 24.68 39.82 -9.32
CA LEU A 279 24.34 41.18 -8.86
C LEU A 279 24.41 42.22 -9.97
N ARG A 280 25.39 42.11 -10.90
CA ARG A 280 25.49 43.02 -12.05
C ARG A 280 24.33 42.90 -13.04
N GLN A 281 23.73 41.72 -13.17
CA GLN A 281 22.54 41.54 -14.03
C GLN A 281 21.25 41.99 -13.33
N LEU A 282 21.22 41.98 -11.99
CA LEU A 282 20.14 42.54 -11.18
C LEU A 282 20.14 44.07 -11.15
N GLU A 283 21.32 44.69 -11.29
CA GLU A 283 21.42 46.13 -11.48
C GLU A 283 20.78 46.50 -12.83
N LYS A 284 19.56 47.06 -12.81
CA LYS A 284 18.95 47.66 -14.00
C LYS A 284 20.01 48.54 -14.67
N PRO A 285 20.28 48.39 -15.99
CA PRO A 285 21.19 49.29 -16.68
C PRO A 285 20.77 50.72 -16.40
N LYS A 286 21.72 51.58 -16.05
CA LYS A 286 21.46 53.01 -15.80
C LYS A 286 20.65 53.62 -16.95
N GLU A 287 20.89 53.16 -18.18
CA GLU A 287 20.18 53.59 -19.38
C GLU A 287 18.68 53.25 -19.35
N GLN A 288 18.28 52.14 -18.73
CA GLN A 288 16.88 51.68 -18.68
C GLN A 288 16.09 52.42 -17.60
N LEU A 289 16.73 52.73 -16.46
CA LEU A 289 16.20 53.66 -15.45
C LEU A 289 16.07 55.08 -16.00
N VAL A 290 17.05 55.57 -16.76
CA VAL A 290 16.98 56.87 -17.43
C VAL A 290 15.84 56.89 -18.45
N LYS A 291 15.64 55.80 -19.21
CA LYS A 291 14.57 55.71 -20.20
C LYS A 291 13.17 55.69 -19.56
N GLU A 292 12.97 54.90 -18.49
CA GLU A 292 11.70 54.92 -17.71
C GLU A 292 11.45 56.29 -17.06
N ILE A 293 12.48 56.97 -16.54
CA ILE A 293 12.36 58.33 -15.98
C ILE A 293 11.98 59.35 -17.05
N LEU A 294 12.57 59.26 -18.25
CA LEU A 294 12.25 60.14 -19.37
C LEU A 294 10.81 59.92 -19.87
N GLU A 295 10.39 58.66 -20.03
CA GLU A 295 9.03 58.29 -20.46
C GLU A 295 7.96 58.74 -19.45
N LEU A 296 8.24 58.72 -18.14
CA LEU A 296 7.35 59.24 -17.09
C LEU A 296 7.36 60.78 -16.94
N SER A 297 8.31 61.46 -17.60
CA SER A 297 8.42 62.93 -17.56
C SER A 297 7.78 63.64 -18.76
N GLU A 298 7.27 62.88 -19.71
CA GLU A 298 6.59 63.36 -20.93
C GLU A 298 5.05 63.22 -20.89
N GLU A 299 4.47 62.72 -19.79
CA GLU A 299 3.02 62.80 -19.45
C GLU A 299 2.71 64.01 -18.54
#